data_AF-A0AAW2WIA9-F1
#
_entry.id   AF-A0AAW2WIA9-F1
#
_cell.length_a   1.000
_cell.length_b   1.000
_cell.length_c   1.000
_cell.angle_alpha   90.00
_cell.angle_beta   90.00
_cell.angle_gamma   90.00
#
_symmetry.space_group_name_H-M   'P 1'
#
loop_
_entity.id
_entity.type
_entity.pdbx_description
1 polymer ?
#
loop_
_entity_poly.entity_id
_entity_poly.type
_entity_poly.pdbx_seq_one_letter_code
_entity_poly.pdbx_strand_id
1 'polypeptide(L)' 'MPTEYQPLELRQFNGKGNPRQYIAHFIETCISAGTDGDLLAKQFVRSLKGNAFD' A
#
# COMPACT_ATOMS: atom_id res chain seq x y z
N MET A 1 3.54 -23.83 -5.85
CA MET A 1 3.58 -22.82 -6.93
C MET A 1 4.01 -21.52 -6.28
N PRO A 2 5.00 -20.76 -6.78
CA PRO A 2 5.19 -19.41 -6.28
C PRO A 2 3.93 -18.65 -6.67
N THR A 3 3.09 -18.31 -5.69
CA THR A 3 2.05 -17.32 -5.88
C THR A 3 2.81 -16.07 -6.29
N GLU A 4 2.88 -15.79 -7.60
CA GLU A 4 3.57 -14.62 -8.10
C GLU A 4 3.02 -13.45 -7.33
N TYR A 5 3.91 -12.85 -6.53
CA TYR A 5 3.60 -11.79 -5.62
C TYR A 5 3.32 -10.57 -6.50
N GLN A 6 2.12 -10.50 -7.08
CA GLN A 6 1.77 -9.44 -8.00
C GLN A 6 1.83 -8.14 -7.19
N PRO A 7 2.83 -7.27 -7.46
CA PRO A 7 2.99 -6.09 -6.67
C PRO A 7 1.79 -5.20 -6.97
N LEU A 8 0.99 -4.92 -5.95
CA LEU A 8 -0.04 -3.92 -6.07
C LEU A 8 0.67 -2.58 -6.26
N GLU A 9 0.39 -1.85 -7.34
CA GLU A 9 1.04 -0.57 -7.65
C GLU A 9 0.53 0.53 -6.71
N LEU A 10 0.83 0.40 -5.42
CA LEU A 10 0.53 1.42 -4.42
C LEU A 10 1.44 2.62 -4.64
N ARG A 11 0.83 3.80 -4.71
CA ARG A 11 1.59 5.06 -4.72
C ARG A 11 2.45 5.14 -3.47
N GLN A 12 3.73 5.41 -3.63
CA GLN A 12 4.62 5.62 -2.49
C GLN A 12 4.22 6.88 -1.71
N PHE A 13 4.25 6.80 -0.38
CA PHE A 13 3.95 7.92 0.51
C PHE A 13 5.18 8.25 1.35
N ASN A 14 5.67 9.48 1.22
CA ASN A 14 6.88 9.95 1.89
C ASN A 14 6.62 10.71 3.20
N GLY A 15 5.40 10.61 3.75
CA GLY A 15 4.97 11.39 4.92
C GLY A 15 4.57 12.83 4.60
N LYS A 16 4.78 13.31 3.37
CA LYS A 16 4.49 14.69 2.95
C LYS A 16 3.23 14.73 2.07
N GLY A 17 2.33 15.68 2.37
CA GLY A 17 1.08 15.86 1.62
C GLY A 17 -0.15 15.46 2.43
N ASN A 18 -1.24 15.07 1.77
CA ASN A 18 -2.50 14.71 2.43
C ASN A 18 -2.59 13.19 2.70
N PRO A 19 -2.36 12.72 3.94
CA PRO A 19 -2.41 11.30 4.27
C PRO A 19 -3.80 10.69 4.05
N ARG A 20 -4.88 11.48 4.17
CA ARG A 20 -6.25 10.98 3.95
C ARG A 20 -6.46 10.49 2.52
N GLN A 21 -5.88 11.20 1.55
CA GLN A 21 -6.03 10.85 0.14
C GLN A 21 -5.21 9.60 -0.21
N TYR A 22 -4.04 9.44 0.40
CA TYR A 22 -3.25 8.23 0.29
C TYR A 22 -3.98 7.02 0.90
N ILE A 23 -4.54 7.15 2.10
CA ILE A 23 -5.31 6.08 2.75
C ILE A 23 -6.55 5.71 1.93
N ALA A 24 -7.29 6.69 1.41
CA ALA A 24 -8.46 6.43 0.56
C ALA A 24 -8.08 5.61 -0.68
N HIS A 25 -6.98 5.98 -1.35
CA HIS A 25 -6.51 5.26 -2.52
C HIS A 25 -5.98 3.87 -2.17
N PHE A 26 -5.29 3.72 -1.03
CA PHE A 26 -4.88 2.41 -0.52
C PHE A 26 -6.07 1.47 -0.30
N ILE A 27 -7.13 1.94 0.37
CA ILE A 27 -8.34 1.15 0.64
C ILE A 27 -9.02 0.74 -0.68
N GLU A 28 -9.19 1.68 -1.61
CA GLU A 28 -9.75 1.40 -2.94
C GLU A 28 -8.95 0.31 -3.68
N THR A 29 -7.62 0.40 -3.64
CA THR A 29 -6.72 -0.59 -4.26
C THR A 29 -6.81 -1.95 -3.55
N CYS A 30 -7.04 -1.98 -2.23
CA CYS A 30 -7.26 -3.23 -1.49
C CYS A 30 -8.57 -3.91 -1.90
N ILE A 31 -9.66 -3.14 -2.05
CA ILE A 31 -10.98 -3.64 -2.42
C ILE A 31 -10.97 -4.19 -3.85
N SER A 32 -10.28 -3.52 -4.78
CA SER A 32 -10.22 -3.94 -6.18
C SER A 32 -9.35 -5.17 -6.42
N ALA A 33 -8.29 -5.34 -5.62
CA ALA A 33 -7.33 -6.41 -5.83
C ALA A 33 -7.78 -7.75 -5.23
N GLY A 34 -8.77 -7.76 -4.32
CA GLY A 34 -9.27 -9.00 -3.70
C GLY A 34 -8.19 -9.80 -2.97
N THR A 35 -7.09 -9.13 -2.61
CA THR A 35 -5.83 -9.74 -2.20
C THR A 35 -5.83 -10.06 -0.71
N ASP A 36 -5.08 -11.09 -0.33
CA ASP A 36 -4.88 -11.49 1.06
C ASP A 36 -4.37 -10.32 1.93
N GLY A 37 -4.96 -10.15 3.12
CA GLY A 37 -4.66 -9.02 4.01
C GLY A 37 -3.21 -8.96 4.46
N ASP A 38 -2.52 -10.10 4.58
CA ASP A 38 -1.11 -10.16 4.98
C ASP A 38 -0.18 -9.62 3.87
N LEU A 39 -0.53 -9.93 2.62
CA LEU A 39 0.13 -9.40 1.42
C LEU A 39 -0.07 -7.89 1.31
N LEU A 40 -1.28 -7.39 1.58
CA LEU A 40 -1.61 -5.96 1.58
C LEU A 40 -0.87 -5.19 2.68
N ALA A 41 -0.76 -5.75 3.88
CA ALA A 41 0.00 -5.13 4.98
C ALA A 41 1.49 -4.98 4.62
N LYS A 42 2.10 -6.02 4.01
CA LYS A 42 3.49 -5.97 3.52
C LYS A 42 3.68 -4.94 2.42
N GLN A 43 2.74 -4.83 1.50
CA GLN A 43 2.70 -3.83 0.42
C GLN A 43 2.58 -2.40 0.96
N PHE A 44 1.69 -2.19 1.94
CA PHE A 44 1.52 -0.92 2.62
C PHE A 44 2.84 -0.43 3.22
N VAL A 45 3.47 -1.25 4.07
CA VAL A 45 4.74 -0.89 4.73
C VAL A 45 5.85 -0.60 3.71
N ARG A 46 5.90 -1.32 2.58
CA ARG A 46 6.87 -1.06 1.49
C ARG A 46 6.62 0.25 0.74
N SER A 47 5.37 0.70 0.67
CA SER A 47 5.01 1.95 -0.01
C SER A 47 5.33 3.19 0.83
N LEU A 48 5.47 3.04 2.15
CA LEU A 48 5.89 4.11 3.06
C LEU A 48 7.40 4.36 2.93
N LYS A 49 7.78 5.63 2.85
CA LYS A 49 9.19 6.08 2.75
C LYS A 49 9.45 7.34 3.56
N GLY A 50 10.72 7.64 3.82
CA GLY A 50 11.12 8.86 4.53
C GLY A 50 10.50 8.97 5.92
N ASN A 51 10.04 10.17 6.29
CA ASN A 51 9.37 10.46 7.57
C ASN A 51 7.94 9.91 7.67
N ALA A 52 7.50 8.99 6.80
CA ALA A 52 6.20 8.36 6.94
C ALA A 52 6.06 7.50 8.21
N PHE A 53 7.18 7.15 8.85
CA PHE A 53 7.25 6.37 10.09
C PHE A 53 7.64 7.20 11.33
N ASP A 54 7.91 8.50 11.14
CA ASP A 54 8.20 9.45 12.21
C ASP A 54 6.91 9.87 12.91
#